data_AF-A0A7K2ZKP5-F1
#
_entry.id   AF-A0A7K2ZKP5-F1
#
_cell.length_a   1.000
_cell.length_b   1.000
_cell.length_c   1.000
_cell.angle_alpha   90.00
_cell.angle_beta   90.00
_cell.angle_gamma   90.00
#
_symmetry.space_group_name_H-M   'P 1'
#
loop_
_entity.id
_entity.type
_entity.pdbx_description
1 polymer ?
#
loop_
_entity_poly.entity_id
_entity_poly.type
_entity_poly.pdbx_seq_one_letter_code
_entity_poly.pdbx_strand_id
1 'polypeptide(L)'
;GPPSGIDPAALEVLAADSAVRAHRMLLEALAPGHGRQPVPAELTPEQDAVRMAADARPEPWIAKRLAEGSGRPRAELGAAVSAWRYGGAAALAVLDEEWDPDADSLARARARLAAAWEEGERPQLRAARARWTVAGADVQLRYD
;
A
#
# COMPACT_ATOMS: atom_id res chain seq x y z
N GLY A 1 -26.75 18.29 -16.28
CA GLY A 1 -25.31 18.11 -16.01
C GLY A 1 -25.13 17.83 -14.54
N PRO A 2 -23.99 17.26 -14.10
CA PRO A 2 -23.73 17.08 -12.68
C PRO A 2 -23.68 18.43 -11.94
N PRO A 3 -23.90 18.45 -10.62
CA PRO A 3 -23.79 19.64 -9.78
C PRO A 3 -22.45 20.37 -9.99
N SER A 4 -22.46 21.71 -9.86
CA SER A 4 -21.23 22.51 -9.91
C SER A 4 -20.20 21.99 -8.91
N GLY A 5 -19.01 21.65 -9.39
CA GLY A 5 -17.91 21.10 -8.57
C GLY A 5 -17.67 19.60 -8.74
N ILE A 6 -18.57 18.87 -9.40
CA ILE A 6 -18.34 17.45 -9.76
C ILE A 6 -17.70 17.36 -11.14
N ASP A 7 -16.55 16.73 -11.19
CA ASP A 7 -15.84 16.41 -12.43
C ASP A 7 -16.38 15.08 -13.00
N PRO A 8 -16.99 15.08 -14.20
CA PRO A 8 -17.58 13.86 -14.78
C PRO A 8 -16.55 12.74 -15.00
N ALA A 9 -15.32 13.08 -15.40
CA ALA A 9 -14.30 12.08 -15.67
C ALA A 9 -13.78 11.44 -14.37
N ALA A 10 -13.66 12.24 -13.30
CA ALA A 10 -13.32 11.70 -11.99
C ALA A 10 -14.45 10.79 -11.43
N LEU A 11 -15.71 11.16 -11.66
CA LEU A 11 -16.87 10.36 -11.26
C LEU A 11 -16.94 9.03 -12.02
N GLU A 12 -16.60 9.02 -13.31
CA GLU A 12 -16.54 7.80 -14.10
C GLU A 12 -15.48 6.82 -13.58
N VAL A 13 -14.30 7.31 -13.19
CA VAL A 13 -13.27 6.48 -12.55
C VAL A 13 -13.76 5.89 -11.23
N LEU A 14 -14.39 6.70 -10.38
CA LEU A 14 -14.96 6.23 -9.11
C LEU A 14 -16.04 5.15 -9.35
N ALA A 15 -16.92 5.36 -10.33
CA ALA A 15 -17.98 4.41 -10.66
C ALA A 15 -17.43 3.09 -11.20
N ALA A 16 -16.42 3.14 -12.09
CA ALA A 16 -15.77 1.96 -12.63
C ALA A 16 -15.05 1.15 -11.54
N ASP A 17 -14.27 1.82 -10.68
CA ASP A 17 -13.59 1.19 -9.54
C ASP A 17 -14.60 0.55 -8.57
N SER A 18 -15.68 1.27 -8.24
CA SER A 18 -16.75 0.76 -7.37
C SER A 18 -17.43 -0.46 -7.96
N ALA A 19 -17.69 -0.49 -9.27
CA ALA A 19 -18.29 -1.62 -9.95
C ALA A 19 -17.39 -2.87 -9.91
N VAL A 20 -16.09 -2.70 -10.19
CA VAL A 20 -15.10 -3.78 -10.10
C VAL A 20 -15.03 -4.33 -8.67
N ARG A 21 -14.99 -3.45 -7.67
CA ARG A 21 -14.95 -3.82 -6.26
C ARG A 21 -16.21 -4.55 -5.81
N ALA A 22 -17.39 -4.02 -6.15
CA ALA A 22 -18.67 -4.65 -5.82
C ALA A 22 -18.78 -6.04 -6.46
N HIS A 23 -18.32 -6.19 -7.71
CA HIS A 23 -18.28 -7.48 -8.38
C HIS A 23 -17.36 -8.47 -7.65
N ARG A 24 -16.16 -8.06 -7.26
CA ARG A 24 -15.25 -8.90 -6.47
C ARG A 24 -15.85 -9.31 -5.12
N MET A 25 -16.41 -8.35 -4.38
CA MET A 25 -17.06 -8.62 -3.09
C MET A 25 -18.23 -9.60 -3.24
N LEU A 26 -19.00 -9.49 -4.32
CA LEU A 26 -20.06 -10.45 -4.63
C LEU A 26 -19.51 -11.86 -4.87
N LEU A 27 -18.43 -11.99 -5.65
CA LEU A 27 -17.80 -13.29 -5.90
C LEU A 27 -17.24 -13.91 -4.61
N GLU A 28 -16.62 -13.10 -3.75
CA GLU A 28 -16.15 -13.53 -2.43
C GLU A 28 -17.32 -13.97 -1.54
N ALA A 29 -18.43 -13.23 -1.55
CA ALA A 29 -19.62 -13.54 -0.77
C ALA A 29 -20.30 -14.85 -1.17
N LEU A 30 -20.20 -15.22 -2.44
CA LEU A 30 -20.74 -16.47 -2.99
C LEU A 30 -19.79 -17.67 -2.77
N ALA A 31 -18.56 -17.44 -2.32
CA ALA A 31 -17.59 -18.52 -2.12
C ALA A 31 -17.99 -19.44 -0.94
N PRO A 32 -17.75 -20.77 -1.03
CA PRO A 32 -18.02 -21.68 0.07
C PRO A 32 -17.31 -21.27 1.36
N GLY A 33 -18.03 -21.26 2.48
CA GLY A 33 -17.48 -20.90 3.78
C GLY A 33 -17.33 -19.40 4.04
N HIS A 34 -17.74 -18.52 3.11
CA HIS A 34 -17.68 -17.06 3.31
C HIS A 34 -18.37 -16.62 4.61
N GLY A 35 -19.55 -17.18 4.93
CA GLY A 35 -20.26 -16.84 6.17
C GLY A 35 -19.55 -17.20 7.48
N ARG A 36 -18.39 -17.88 7.41
CA ARG A 36 -17.52 -18.20 8.56
C ARG A 36 -16.25 -17.34 8.59
N GLN A 37 -16.01 -16.55 7.55
CA GLN A 37 -14.88 -15.64 7.47
C GLN A 37 -15.18 -14.36 8.26
N PRO A 38 -14.16 -13.73 8.87
CA PRO A 38 -14.34 -12.44 9.49
C PRO A 38 -14.72 -11.39 8.44
N VAL A 39 -15.54 -10.42 8.83
CA VAL A 39 -15.83 -9.26 7.99
C VAL A 39 -14.52 -8.47 7.82
N PRO A 40 -14.09 -8.19 6.58
CA PRO A 40 -12.90 -7.37 6.35
C PRO A 40 -13.07 -5.99 6.99
N ALA A 41 -12.00 -5.47 7.58
CA ALA A 41 -12.01 -4.09 8.08
C ALA A 41 -12.27 -3.12 6.92
N GLU A 42 -13.12 -2.11 7.18
CA GLU A 42 -13.34 -1.04 6.22
C GLU A 42 -12.04 -0.23 6.04
N LEU A 43 -11.75 0.14 4.79
CA LEU A 43 -10.60 0.97 4.48
C LEU A 43 -10.90 2.41 4.87
N THR A 44 -9.91 3.09 5.45
CA THR A 44 -9.99 4.55 5.63
C THR A 44 -9.97 5.25 4.26
N PRO A 45 -10.45 6.50 4.15
CA PRO A 45 -10.38 7.25 2.90
C PRO A 45 -8.96 7.33 2.30
N GLU A 46 -7.95 7.43 3.16
CA GLU A 46 -6.55 7.48 2.75
C GLU A 46 -6.07 6.13 2.18
N GLN A 47 -6.46 5.03 2.83
CA GLN A 47 -6.15 3.68 2.34
C GLN A 47 -6.89 3.40 1.03
N ASP A 48 -8.15 3.81 0.91
CA ASP A 48 -8.94 3.62 -0.30
C ASP A 48 -8.41 4.42 -1.49
N ALA A 49 -7.90 5.64 -1.25
CA ALA A 49 -7.24 6.42 -2.29
C ALA A 49 -5.97 5.74 -2.83
N VAL A 50 -5.17 5.12 -1.94
CA VAL A 50 -3.98 4.34 -2.35
C VAL A 50 -4.39 3.09 -3.13
N ARG A 51 -5.41 2.36 -2.66
CA ARG A 51 -5.97 1.21 -3.37
C ARG A 51 -6.43 1.60 -4.78
N MET A 52 -7.22 2.66 -4.89
CA MET A 52 -7.73 3.13 -6.19
C MET A 52 -6.60 3.53 -7.13
N ALA A 53 -5.58 4.23 -6.63
CA ALA A 53 -4.39 4.57 -7.41
C ALA A 53 -3.59 3.31 -7.84
N ALA A 54 -3.58 2.27 -7.02
CA ALA A 54 -2.88 1.01 -7.30
C ALA A 54 -3.61 0.17 -8.36
N ASP A 55 -4.94 0.06 -8.26
CA ASP A 55 -5.78 -0.82 -9.07
C ASP A 55 -6.17 -0.17 -10.41
N ALA A 56 -6.68 1.06 -10.38
CA ALA A 56 -7.23 1.72 -11.57
C ALA A 56 -6.14 2.35 -12.47
N ARG A 57 -4.90 2.50 -11.96
CA ARG A 57 -3.79 3.21 -12.62
C ARG A 57 -4.26 4.48 -13.36
N PRO A 58 -4.89 5.42 -12.63
CA PRO A 58 -5.63 6.49 -13.25
C PRO A 58 -4.70 7.52 -13.91
N GLU A 59 -5.28 8.35 -14.78
CA GLU A 59 -4.58 9.47 -15.40
C GLU A 59 -3.85 10.36 -14.37
N PRO A 60 -2.71 10.99 -14.72
CA PRO A 60 -1.86 11.69 -13.76
C PRO A 60 -2.55 12.77 -12.92
N TRP A 61 -3.58 13.43 -13.47
CA TRP A 61 -4.36 14.47 -12.79
C TRP A 61 -5.37 13.89 -11.79
N ILE A 62 -5.91 12.69 -12.04
CA ILE A 62 -6.77 11.96 -11.10
C ILE A 62 -5.90 11.43 -9.95
N ALA A 63 -4.73 10.87 -10.26
CA ALA A 63 -3.76 10.48 -9.24
C ALA A 63 -3.36 11.65 -8.34
N LYS A 64 -3.26 12.87 -8.90
CA LYS A 64 -3.02 14.09 -8.11
C LYS A 64 -4.19 14.39 -7.16
N ARG A 65 -5.44 14.31 -7.64
CA ARG A 65 -6.63 14.51 -6.78
C ARG A 65 -6.74 13.47 -5.68
N LEU A 66 -6.40 12.20 -5.95
CA LEU A 66 -6.35 11.15 -4.94
C LEU A 66 -5.28 11.44 -3.87
N ALA A 67 -4.10 11.92 -4.27
CA ALA A 67 -3.05 12.33 -3.34
C ALA A 67 -3.53 13.50 -2.45
N GLU A 68 -4.08 14.55 -3.05
CA GLU A 68 -4.61 15.72 -2.34
C GLU A 68 -5.74 15.34 -1.38
N GLY A 69 -6.69 14.51 -1.82
CA GLY A 69 -7.83 14.07 -1.02
C GLY A 69 -7.46 13.11 0.12
N SER A 70 -6.32 12.41 0.02
CA SER A 70 -5.79 11.55 1.08
C SER A 70 -4.80 12.25 2.03
N GLY A 71 -4.59 13.56 1.86
CA GLY A 71 -3.62 14.32 2.65
C GLY A 71 -2.16 13.93 2.41
N ARG A 72 -1.87 13.23 1.30
CA ARG A 72 -0.53 12.71 0.98
C ARG A 72 0.15 13.53 -0.11
N PRO A 73 1.45 13.87 0.03
CA PRO A 73 2.24 14.37 -1.08
C PRO A 73 2.26 13.39 -2.26
N ARG A 74 2.25 13.90 -3.49
CA ARG A 74 2.32 13.07 -4.71
C ARG A 74 3.52 12.13 -4.73
N ALA A 75 4.66 12.58 -4.20
CA ALA A 75 5.88 11.76 -4.11
C ALA A 75 5.71 10.55 -3.19
N GLU A 76 4.91 10.69 -2.13
CA GLU A 76 4.63 9.62 -1.17
C GLU A 76 3.58 8.63 -1.69
N LEU A 77 2.65 9.08 -2.55
CA LEU A 77 1.65 8.20 -3.17
C LEU A 77 2.30 7.05 -3.96
N GLY A 78 3.44 7.27 -4.62
CA GLY A 78 4.14 6.22 -5.36
C GLY A 78 4.69 5.10 -4.47
N ALA A 79 5.23 5.46 -3.31
CA ALA A 79 5.69 4.51 -2.31
C ALA A 79 4.50 3.76 -1.68
N ALA A 80 3.41 4.47 -1.38
CA ALA A 80 2.19 3.88 -0.85
C ALA A 80 1.54 2.88 -1.81
N VAL A 81 1.47 3.21 -3.11
CA VAL A 81 0.98 2.29 -4.15
C VAL A 81 1.87 1.05 -4.26
N SER A 82 3.19 1.22 -4.15
CA SER A 82 4.12 0.08 -4.17
C SER A 82 3.93 -0.83 -2.95
N ALA A 83 3.79 -0.25 -1.76
CA ALA A 83 3.50 -0.98 -0.54
C ALA A 83 2.15 -1.73 -0.63
N TRP A 84 1.09 -1.05 -1.08
CA TRP A 84 -0.23 -1.66 -1.27
C TRP A 84 -0.20 -2.85 -2.23
N ARG A 85 0.52 -2.73 -3.35
CA ARG A 85 0.68 -3.87 -4.29
C ARG A 85 1.44 -5.04 -3.70
N TYR A 86 2.32 -4.79 -2.73
CA TYR A 86 3.11 -5.83 -2.08
C TYR A 86 2.32 -6.60 -1.02
N GLY A 87 1.54 -5.90 -0.18
CA GLY A 87 0.85 -6.54 0.95
C GLY A 87 -0.42 -5.85 1.43
N GLY A 88 -1.04 -5.04 0.57
CA GLY A 88 -2.30 -4.35 0.86
C GLY A 88 -2.20 -3.40 2.06
N ALA A 89 -3.24 -3.40 2.89
CA ALA A 89 -3.33 -2.53 4.06
C ALA A 89 -2.21 -2.78 5.08
N ALA A 90 -1.74 -4.02 5.27
CA ALA A 90 -0.67 -4.34 6.20
C ALA A 90 0.67 -3.72 5.76
N ALA A 91 1.02 -3.88 4.48
CA ALA A 91 2.23 -3.25 3.94
C ALA A 91 2.14 -1.71 3.92
N LEU A 92 0.94 -1.15 3.70
CA LEU A 92 0.72 0.29 3.82
C LEU A 92 0.92 0.78 5.26
N ALA A 93 0.42 0.04 6.26
CA ALA A 93 0.66 0.36 7.67
C ALA A 93 2.16 0.34 8.02
N VAL A 94 2.93 -0.64 7.52
CA VAL A 94 4.40 -0.70 7.67
C VAL A 94 5.11 0.50 7.00
N LEU A 95 4.53 1.03 5.92
CA LEU A 95 5.04 2.24 5.26
C LEU A 95 4.73 3.50 6.07
N ASP A 96 3.54 3.62 6.64
CA ASP A 96 3.09 4.85 7.29
C ASP A 96 3.54 4.95 8.74
N GLU A 97 3.53 3.82 9.44
CA GLU A 97 3.75 3.78 10.88
C GLU A 97 5.23 3.61 11.22
N GLU A 98 5.59 4.12 12.38
CA GLU A 98 6.85 3.80 13.03
C GLU A 98 6.57 2.78 14.13
N TRP A 99 6.95 1.52 13.89
CA TRP A 99 6.84 0.45 14.88
C TRP A 99 8.24 -0.02 15.32
N ASP A 100 8.31 -0.53 16.55
CA ASP A 100 9.50 -1.14 17.13
C ASP A 100 9.22 -2.63 17.40
N PRO A 101 9.64 -3.55 16.50
CA PRO A 101 9.48 -4.99 16.71
C PRO A 101 10.21 -5.46 17.96
N ASP A 102 9.76 -6.58 18.54
CA ASP A 102 10.48 -7.18 19.65
C ASP A 102 11.93 -7.53 19.25
N ALA A 103 12.84 -7.44 20.23
CA ALA A 103 14.27 -7.55 19.97
C ALA A 103 14.66 -8.90 19.33
N ASP A 104 13.95 -9.98 19.69
CA ASP A 104 14.21 -11.32 19.16
C ASP A 104 13.76 -11.44 17.70
N SER A 105 12.58 -10.92 17.34
CA SER A 105 12.12 -10.85 15.96
C SER A 105 13.05 -10.00 15.10
N LEU A 106 13.49 -8.85 15.63
CA LEU A 106 14.44 -8.00 14.91
C LEU A 106 15.80 -8.67 14.72
N ALA A 107 16.29 -9.41 15.73
CA ALA A 107 17.52 -10.19 15.62
C ALA A 107 17.40 -11.29 14.55
N ARG A 108 16.27 -12.02 14.52
CA ARG A 108 15.98 -13.02 13.46
C ARG A 108 15.90 -12.40 12.08
N ALA A 109 15.23 -11.26 11.94
CA ALA A 109 15.13 -10.54 10.67
C ALA A 109 16.52 -10.10 10.18
N ARG A 110 17.36 -9.56 11.07
CA ARG A 110 18.75 -9.19 10.76
C ARG A 110 19.60 -10.38 10.33
N ALA A 111 19.43 -11.53 10.99
CA ALA A 111 20.14 -12.76 10.61
C ALA A 111 19.72 -13.26 9.22
N ARG A 112 18.42 -13.27 8.92
CA ARG A 112 17.89 -13.61 7.58
C ARG A 112 18.42 -12.65 6.52
N LEU A 113 18.43 -11.36 6.81
CA LEU A 113 18.95 -10.33 5.91
C LEU A 113 20.46 -10.50 5.67
N ALA A 114 21.22 -10.83 6.70
CA ALA A 114 22.66 -11.08 6.56
C ALA A 114 22.96 -12.32 5.68
N ALA A 115 22.08 -13.32 5.71
CA ALA A 115 22.20 -14.54 4.92
C ALA A 115 21.60 -14.45 3.50
N ALA A 116 21.03 -13.30 3.12
CA ALA A 116 20.34 -13.16 1.83
C ALA A 116 21.29 -12.96 0.63
N TRP A 117 22.58 -12.74 0.89
CA TRP A 117 23.59 -12.50 -0.14
C TRP A 117 24.84 -13.34 0.12
N GLU A 118 25.52 -13.70 -0.97
CA GLU A 118 26.87 -14.26 -0.91
C GLU A 118 27.88 -13.19 -0.45
N GLU A 119 29.05 -13.65 0.00
CA GLU A 119 30.13 -12.77 0.48
C GLU A 119 30.54 -11.76 -0.60
N GLY A 120 30.41 -10.47 -0.28
CA GLY A 120 30.76 -9.37 -1.19
C GLY A 120 29.64 -8.86 -2.10
N GLU A 121 28.49 -9.54 -2.17
CA GLU A 121 27.33 -9.09 -2.98
C GLU A 121 26.37 -8.18 -2.20
N ARG A 122 26.52 -8.15 -0.87
CA ARG A 122 25.62 -7.41 0.01
C ARG A 122 25.77 -5.89 -0.18
N PRO A 123 24.67 -5.15 -0.45
CA PRO A 123 24.71 -3.70 -0.48
C PRO A 123 25.03 -3.12 0.91
N GLN A 124 25.63 -1.93 0.95
CA GLN A 124 25.78 -1.20 2.20
C GLN A 124 24.41 -0.78 2.73
N LEU A 125 24.05 -1.20 3.93
CA LEU A 125 22.75 -0.92 4.54
C LEU A 125 22.90 -0.01 5.76
N ARG A 126 22.14 1.08 5.79
CA ARG A 126 21.94 1.90 6.99
C ARG A 126 20.69 1.38 7.72
N ALA A 127 20.89 0.84 8.92
CA ALA A 127 19.80 0.33 9.73
C ALA A 127 19.29 1.38 10.73
N ALA A 128 17.98 1.53 10.83
CA ALA A 128 17.30 2.30 11.86
C ALA A 128 16.03 1.54 12.27
N ARG A 129 15.95 1.08 13.53
CA ARG A 129 14.85 0.21 14.01
C ARG A 129 14.63 -1.00 13.08
N ALA A 130 13.42 -1.12 12.53
CA ALA A 130 12.95 -2.13 11.60
C ALA A 130 13.15 -1.76 10.11
N ARG A 131 14.00 -0.77 9.81
CA ARG A 131 14.20 -0.23 8.47
C ARG A 131 15.66 -0.38 8.05
N TRP A 132 15.90 -0.83 6.82
CA TRP A 132 17.22 -0.92 6.21
C TRP A 132 17.21 -0.17 4.87
N THR A 133 17.95 0.92 4.80
CA THR A 133 18.08 1.73 3.58
C THR A 133 19.39 1.40 2.87
N VAL A 134 19.33 1.15 1.56
CA VAL A 134 20.51 0.93 0.72
C VAL A 134 21.27 2.25 0.55
N ALA A 135 22.56 2.26 0.89
CA ALA A 135 23.38 3.45 0.73
C ALA A 135 23.56 3.76 -0.77
N GLY A 136 23.22 5.00 -1.17
CA GLY A 136 23.34 5.44 -2.56
C GLY A 136 22.20 5.02 -3.48
N ALA A 137 21.11 4.44 -2.95
CA ALA A 137 19.92 4.11 -3.72
C ALA A 137 18.63 4.48 -2.97
N ASP A 138 17.57 4.78 -3.73
CA ASP A 138 16.24 5.08 -3.19
C ASP A 138 15.45 3.79 -2.89
N VAL A 139 16.10 2.84 -2.20
CA VAL A 139 15.53 1.53 -1.85
C VAL A 139 15.61 1.33 -0.34
N GLN A 140 14.47 0.98 0.26
CA GLN A 140 14.36 0.69 1.68
C GLN A 140 13.56 -0.59 1.90
N LEU A 141 14.10 -1.49 2.72
CA LEU A 141 13.40 -2.64 3.27
C LEU A 141 12.83 -2.27 4.64
N ARG A 142 11.59 -2.69 4.91
CA ARG A 142 10.91 -2.54 6.20
C ARG A 142 10.36 -3.88 6.65
N TYR A 143 10.50 -4.18 7.93
CA TYR A 143 9.97 -5.40 8.57
C TYR A 143 8.56 -5.13 9.12
N ASP A 144 7.68 -6.14 9.02
CA ASP A 144 6.29 -6.15 9.46
C ASP A 144 6.07 -6.89 10.80
#